data_AF-A0AAJ7BPL1-F1
#
_entry.id   AF-A0AAJ7BPL1-F1
#
_cell.length_a   1.000
_cell.length_b   1.000
_cell.length_c   1.000
_cell.angle_alpha   90.00
_cell.angle_beta   90.00
_cell.angle_gamma   90.00
#
_symmetry.space_group_name_H-M   'P 1'
#
loop_
_entity.id
_entity.type
_entity.pdbx_description
1 polymer ?
#
loop_
_entity_poly.entity_id
_entity_poly.type
_entity_poly.pdbx_seq_one_letter_code
_entity_poly.pdbx_strand_id
1 'polypeptide(L)'
;MSCNSCQTKYSFFTHENACPKCGFSYCSKCLKYKCHLPNVGTKKICGPCYNKLQFSETKKTVTPVSDLSPPEGLDSPLIPIDITKKLDALENPSKPPITMYKQGTHWDKFKTGLEPADQEIVDRLRKLKDEDKQVPAPSVEEIRHRLALLKDQDPDKVPEKGNIYKEDTRSDQQKTNDLISEYLDTLKLSAGKDPYQEIQARLDHLRDIDPSKSTVKHDDSDDEDTVTKKLIKKALSEAVIEAKYQDVDELEDMEIEAVQGSCDEDEAPSCVMCEETKQLLVCSGCNNDLYCPACFEENHADFELHKHKIVPLKLSKKPTMD
;
A
#
# COMPACT_ATOMS: atom_id res chain seq x y z
N MET A 1 -6.83 2.74 13.08
CA MET A 1 -7.46 1.45 12.68
C MET A 1 -8.90 1.69 12.25
N SER A 2 -9.41 0.94 11.27
CA SER A 2 -10.77 1.07 10.74
C SER A 2 -11.46 -0.29 10.59
N CYS A 3 -12.79 -0.29 10.49
CA CYS A 3 -13.58 -1.50 10.27
C CYS A 3 -13.21 -2.22 8.97
N ASN A 4 -12.94 -3.52 9.04
CA ASN A 4 -12.54 -4.33 7.88
C ASN A 4 -13.69 -4.58 6.86
N SER A 5 -14.92 -4.16 7.16
CA SER A 5 -16.06 -4.32 6.24
C SER A 5 -16.59 -2.99 5.68
N CYS A 6 -16.67 -1.94 6.50
CA CYS A 6 -17.23 -0.65 6.08
C CYS A 6 -16.21 0.49 6.10
N GLN A 7 -14.94 0.20 6.43
CA GLN A 7 -13.81 1.14 6.48
C GLN A 7 -14.01 2.36 7.39
N THR A 8 -15.03 2.36 8.24
CA THR A 8 -15.24 3.42 9.24
C THR A 8 -14.08 3.42 10.24
N LYS A 9 -13.47 4.59 10.45
CA LYS A 9 -12.42 4.81 11.44
C LYS A 9 -13.00 4.65 12.84
N TYR A 10 -12.28 3.96 13.73
CA TYR A 10 -12.69 3.84 15.13
C TYR A 10 -12.48 5.17 15.86
N SER A 11 -13.40 5.47 16.75
CA SER A 11 -13.43 6.69 17.57
C SER A 11 -14.18 6.38 18.87
N PHE A 12 -14.28 7.34 19.79
CA PHE A 12 -15.01 7.19 21.05
C PHE A 12 -16.46 6.70 20.85
N PHE A 13 -17.13 7.12 19.77
CA PHE A 13 -18.48 6.67 19.44
C PHE A 13 -18.54 5.34 18.68
N THR A 14 -17.44 4.88 18.11
CA THR A 14 -17.36 3.68 17.28
C THR A 14 -16.26 2.76 17.78
N HIS A 15 -16.63 1.91 18.74
CA HIS A 15 -15.71 0.97 19.33
C HIS A 15 -15.30 -0.14 18.35
N GLU A 16 -14.04 -0.54 18.44
CA GLU A 16 -13.51 -1.71 17.73
C GLU A 16 -13.93 -3.01 18.41
N ASN A 17 -14.41 -3.97 17.63
CA ASN A 17 -14.77 -5.30 18.08
C ASN A 17 -14.14 -6.35 17.17
N ALA A 18 -13.44 -7.34 17.74
CA ALA A 18 -12.85 -8.42 16.96
C ALA A 18 -13.87 -9.54 16.68
N CYS A 19 -13.87 -10.08 15.46
CA CYS A 19 -14.66 -11.27 15.13
C CYS A 19 -13.98 -12.53 15.71
N PRO A 20 -14.63 -13.29 16.61
CA PRO A 20 -14.00 -14.46 17.26
C PRO A 20 -13.52 -15.57 16.30
N LYS A 21 -14.06 -15.62 15.08
CA LYS A 21 -13.67 -16.62 14.07
C LYS A 21 -12.49 -16.21 13.18
N CYS A 22 -12.32 -14.93 12.87
CA CYS A 22 -11.28 -14.47 11.94
C CYS A 22 -10.30 -13.43 12.52
N GLY A 23 -10.50 -12.98 13.75
CA GLY A 23 -9.61 -12.05 14.45
C GLY A 23 -9.65 -10.60 13.95
N PHE A 24 -10.19 -10.32 12.76
CA PHE A 24 -10.26 -8.96 12.23
C PHE A 24 -11.18 -8.05 13.03
N SER A 25 -10.85 -6.75 13.06
CA SER A 25 -11.63 -5.72 13.73
C SER A 25 -12.81 -5.25 12.86
N TYR A 26 -13.96 -5.10 13.49
CA TYR A 26 -15.19 -4.59 12.90
C TYR A 26 -15.87 -3.59 13.84
N CYS A 27 -16.67 -2.69 13.27
CA CYS A 27 -17.60 -1.89 14.06
C CYS A 27 -18.80 -2.75 14.52
N SER A 28 -19.49 -2.31 15.57
CA SER A 28 -20.68 -2.98 16.12
C SER A 28 -21.79 -3.20 15.08
N LYS A 29 -21.89 -2.32 14.07
CA LYS A 29 -22.86 -2.43 12.96
C LYS A 29 -22.52 -3.57 11.99
N CYS A 30 -21.24 -3.80 11.73
CA CYS A 30 -20.77 -4.86 10.84
C CYS A 30 -20.74 -6.25 11.52
N LEU A 31 -20.59 -6.29 12.85
CA LEU A 31 -20.61 -7.50 13.65
C LEU A 31 -22.03 -7.88 14.12
N LYS A 32 -22.92 -8.18 13.17
CA LYS A 32 -24.36 -8.37 13.44
C LYS A 32 -24.82 -9.82 13.62
N TYR A 33 -24.09 -10.79 13.08
CA TYR A 33 -24.55 -12.18 13.00
C TYR A 33 -24.20 -12.95 14.27
N LYS A 34 -25.18 -13.55 14.95
CA LYS A 34 -24.92 -14.41 16.12
C LYS A 34 -24.69 -15.84 15.65
N CYS A 35 -23.64 -16.48 16.14
CA CYS A 35 -23.35 -17.88 15.85
C CYS A 35 -22.77 -18.57 17.09
N HIS A 36 -23.09 -19.85 17.27
CA HIS A 36 -22.52 -20.68 18.32
C HIS A 36 -21.16 -21.21 17.85
N LEU A 37 -20.08 -20.79 18.51
CA LEU A 37 -18.74 -21.28 18.22
C LEU A 37 -18.35 -22.34 19.26
N PRO A 38 -17.69 -23.44 18.85
CA PRO A 38 -17.43 -24.60 19.71
C PRO A 38 -16.61 -24.27 20.98
N ASN A 39 -15.73 -23.25 20.92
CA ASN A 39 -14.81 -22.95 22.02
C ASN A 39 -15.13 -21.65 22.78
N VAL A 40 -16.13 -20.88 22.33
CA VAL A 40 -16.32 -19.48 22.76
C VAL A 40 -17.79 -19.15 23.11
N GLY A 41 -18.72 -20.07 22.83
CA GLY A 41 -20.16 -19.88 23.06
C GLY A 41 -20.83 -19.02 21.99
N THR A 42 -21.97 -18.41 22.32
CA THR A 42 -22.77 -17.59 21.40
C THR A 42 -22.22 -16.17 21.30
N LYS A 43 -21.38 -15.90 20.28
CA LYS A 43 -20.83 -14.56 20.02
C LYS A 43 -21.25 -14.02 18.66
N LYS A 44 -21.15 -12.69 18.52
CA LYS A 44 -21.38 -12.00 17.25
C LYS A 44 -20.15 -12.17 16.35
N ILE A 45 -20.37 -12.51 15.10
CA ILE A 45 -19.35 -12.72 14.06
C ILE A 45 -19.65 -11.86 12.83
N CYS A 46 -18.65 -11.67 11.97
CA CYS A 46 -18.80 -10.91 10.73
C CYS A 46 -19.57 -11.72 9.67
N GLY A 47 -20.20 -11.02 8.72
CA GLY A 47 -20.97 -11.64 7.63
C GLY A 47 -20.20 -12.68 6.82
N PRO A 48 -18.93 -12.43 6.41
CA PRO A 48 -18.12 -13.42 5.71
C PRO A 48 -17.94 -14.72 6.51
N CYS A 49 -17.68 -14.62 7.82
CA CYS A 49 -17.54 -15.79 8.69
C CYS A 49 -18.85 -16.56 8.86
N TYR A 50 -19.97 -15.85 8.95
CA TYR A 50 -21.31 -16.44 9.06
C TYR A 50 -21.67 -17.21 7.80
N ASN A 51 -21.46 -16.63 6.62
CA ASN A 51 -21.73 -17.30 5.34
C ASN A 51 -20.86 -18.56 5.19
N LYS A 52 -19.57 -18.48 5.52
CA LYS A 52 -18.68 -19.66 5.48
C LYS A 52 -19.13 -20.79 6.42
N LEU A 53 -19.79 -20.48 7.55
CA LEU A 53 -20.35 -21.51 8.42
C LEU A 53 -21.61 -22.14 7.83
N GLN A 54 -22.53 -21.32 7.31
CA GLN A 54 -23.75 -21.79 6.65
C GLN A 54 -23.46 -22.74 5.47
N PHE A 55 -22.46 -22.43 4.66
CA PHE A 55 -22.03 -23.31 3.56
C PHE A 55 -21.25 -24.54 4.01
N SER A 56 -20.71 -24.56 5.23
CA SER A 56 -20.00 -25.73 5.76
C SER A 56 -20.94 -26.76 6.39
N GLU A 57 -22.10 -26.36 6.90
CA GLU A 57 -23.11 -27.29 7.45
C GLU A 57 -23.82 -28.08 6.35
N THR A 58 -24.00 -27.49 5.17
CA THR A 58 -24.60 -28.14 3.98
C THR A 58 -23.68 -29.14 3.27
N LYS A 59 -22.40 -29.23 3.65
CA LYS A 59 -21.41 -30.16 3.05
C LYS A 59 -20.98 -31.31 3.97
N LYS A 60 -21.57 -31.46 5.16
CA LYS A 60 -21.19 -32.49 6.15
C LYS A 60 -21.75 -33.90 5.90
N THR A 61 -22.26 -34.22 4.71
CA THR A 61 -22.63 -35.60 4.35
C THR A 61 -21.79 -36.15 3.20
N VAL A 62 -20.46 -36.02 3.30
CA VAL A 62 -19.52 -36.95 2.65
C VAL A 62 -18.26 -37.00 3.51
N THR A 63 -18.05 -38.10 4.24
CA THR A 63 -16.80 -38.42 4.93
C THR A 63 -16.12 -39.60 4.23
N PRO A 64 -14.84 -39.51 3.83
CA PRO A 64 -14.08 -40.66 3.37
C PRO A 64 -13.46 -41.42 4.56
N VAL A 65 -13.74 -42.73 4.58
CA VAL A 65 -13.01 -43.89 5.10
C VAL A 65 -11.91 -43.69 6.18
N SER A 66 -12.07 -44.36 7.33
CA SER A 66 -11.16 -45.42 7.81
C SER A 66 -11.65 -45.98 9.18
N ASP A 67 -11.67 -47.30 9.24
CA ASP A 67 -11.55 -48.19 10.41
C ASP A 67 -12.77 -48.68 11.23
N LEU A 68 -12.81 -50.02 11.30
CA LEU A 68 -13.39 -50.95 12.28
C LEU A 68 -14.92 -51.28 12.29
N SER A 69 -15.22 -52.42 11.64
CA SER A 69 -16.10 -53.58 11.95
C SER A 69 -17.49 -53.45 12.63
N PRO A 70 -18.43 -54.38 12.32
CA PRO A 70 -19.89 -54.22 12.48
C PRO A 70 -20.45 -54.79 13.80
N PRO A 71 -21.68 -54.42 14.19
CA PRO A 71 -22.70 -55.47 14.25
C PRO A 71 -24.11 -55.05 13.79
N GLU A 72 -24.68 -55.95 12.98
CA GLU A 72 -26.04 -56.50 12.97
C GLU A 72 -27.27 -55.65 13.35
N GLY A 73 -28.20 -55.63 12.40
CA GLY A 73 -29.65 -55.62 12.69
C GLY A 73 -30.35 -54.29 12.41
N LEU A 74 -30.87 -54.14 11.19
CA LEU A 74 -32.31 -54.05 10.90
C LEU A 74 -32.48 -53.55 9.47
N ASP A 75 -33.00 -54.44 8.62
CA ASP A 75 -33.49 -54.14 7.29
C ASP A 75 -34.51 -52.99 7.34
N SER A 76 -34.22 -51.89 6.65
CA SER A 76 -35.25 -50.95 6.23
C SER A 76 -34.90 -50.45 4.84
N PRO A 77 -35.70 -50.80 3.81
CA PRO A 77 -35.42 -50.36 2.45
C PRO A 77 -35.63 -48.85 2.38
N LEU A 78 -34.68 -48.18 1.73
CA LEU A 78 -34.75 -46.75 1.42
C LEU A 78 -36.10 -46.45 0.77
N ILE A 79 -36.87 -45.52 1.35
CA ILE A 79 -38.10 -45.01 0.75
C ILE A 79 -37.69 -44.33 -0.57
N PRO A 80 -38.17 -44.80 -1.74
CA PRO A 80 -37.91 -44.12 -2.99
C PRO A 80 -38.52 -42.71 -2.92
N ILE A 81 -37.69 -41.68 -3.05
CA ILE A 81 -38.16 -40.31 -3.18
C ILE A 81 -38.79 -40.22 -4.57
N ASP A 82 -40.11 -40.26 -4.62
CA ASP A 82 -40.88 -40.16 -5.85
C ASP A 82 -40.91 -38.68 -6.30
N ILE A 83 -39.90 -38.32 -7.09
CA ILE A 83 -39.67 -36.96 -7.61
C ILE A 83 -40.89 -36.47 -8.41
N THR A 84 -41.67 -37.38 -8.97
CA THR A 84 -42.88 -37.09 -9.77
C THR A 84 -43.95 -36.37 -8.94
N LYS A 85 -44.25 -36.85 -7.72
CA LYS A 85 -45.23 -36.22 -6.83
C LYS A 85 -44.85 -34.82 -6.36
N LYS A 86 -43.55 -34.50 -6.31
CA LYS A 86 -43.07 -33.14 -5.99
C LYS A 86 -43.21 -32.19 -7.17
N LEU A 87 -43.06 -32.69 -8.40
CA LEU A 87 -43.28 -31.89 -9.61
C LEU A 87 -44.77 -31.61 -9.83
N ASP A 88 -45.63 -32.60 -9.62
CA ASP A 88 -47.09 -32.43 -9.71
C ASP A 88 -47.65 -31.45 -8.65
N ALA A 89 -47.00 -31.35 -7.48
CA ALA A 89 -47.39 -30.38 -6.45
C ALA A 89 -47.00 -28.92 -6.79
N LEU A 90 -46.04 -28.71 -7.70
CA LEU A 90 -45.62 -27.40 -8.22
C LEU A 90 -46.49 -26.96 -9.41
N GLU A 91 -46.99 -27.91 -10.18
CA GLU A 91 -47.88 -27.68 -11.31
C GLU A 91 -49.35 -27.72 -10.84
N ASN A 92 -49.79 -26.64 -10.19
CA ASN A 92 -51.20 -26.50 -9.79
C ASN A 92 -51.99 -25.76 -10.89
N PRO A 93 -52.75 -26.46 -11.76
CA PRO A 93 -53.50 -25.85 -12.86
C PRO A 93 -54.75 -25.07 -12.43
N SER A 94 -55.09 -25.07 -11.12
CA SER A 94 -56.30 -24.41 -10.60
C SER A 94 -56.07 -23.00 -10.04
N LYS A 95 -54.84 -22.51 -10.01
CA LYS A 95 -54.60 -21.08 -9.73
C LYS A 95 -54.96 -20.30 -10.99
N PRO A 96 -55.88 -19.30 -10.93
CA PRO A 96 -56.06 -18.41 -12.07
C PRO A 96 -54.69 -17.83 -12.43
N PRO A 97 -54.40 -17.61 -13.73
CA PRO A 97 -53.13 -17.00 -14.12
C PRO A 97 -52.95 -15.78 -13.24
N ILE A 98 -51.80 -15.69 -12.55
CA ILE A 98 -51.43 -14.44 -11.91
C ILE A 98 -51.41 -13.46 -13.06
N THR A 99 -52.49 -12.68 -13.20
CA THR A 99 -52.50 -11.48 -13.99
C THR A 99 -51.51 -10.60 -13.29
N MET A 100 -50.25 -10.73 -13.70
CA MET A 100 -49.26 -9.70 -13.56
C MET A 100 -49.90 -8.53 -14.30
N TYR A 101 -50.70 -7.71 -13.60
CA TYR A 101 -50.88 -6.33 -14.00
C TYR A 101 -49.47 -5.78 -13.98
N LYS A 102 -48.82 -5.85 -15.14
CA LYS A 102 -47.54 -5.24 -15.43
C LYS A 102 -47.86 -3.76 -15.32
N GLN A 103 -47.85 -3.24 -14.10
CA GLN A 103 -47.95 -1.82 -13.85
C GLN A 103 -46.91 -1.21 -14.77
N GLY A 104 -47.36 -0.28 -15.61
CA GLY A 104 -46.63 0.21 -16.79
C GLY A 104 -45.15 0.38 -16.52
N THR A 105 -44.35 0.19 -17.57
CA THR A 105 -42.90 0.38 -17.48
C THR A 105 -42.61 1.71 -16.78
N HIS A 106 -41.53 1.80 -16.00
CA HIS A 106 -41.18 3.00 -15.24
C HIS A 106 -41.41 4.30 -16.04
N TRP A 107 -41.11 4.29 -17.35
CA TRP A 107 -41.35 5.34 -18.33
C TRP A 107 -42.82 5.74 -18.56
N ASP A 108 -43.75 4.78 -18.57
CA ASP A 108 -45.18 5.03 -18.73
C ASP A 108 -45.74 5.85 -17.55
N LYS A 109 -45.15 5.68 -16.35
CA LYS A 109 -45.48 6.49 -15.17
C LYS A 109 -45.00 7.94 -15.26
N PHE A 110 -43.93 8.21 -16.02
CA PHE A 110 -43.49 9.58 -16.30
C PHE A 110 -44.30 10.24 -17.41
N LYS A 111 -44.90 9.46 -18.31
CA LYS A 111 -45.78 10.02 -19.34
C LYS A 111 -47.15 10.42 -18.82
N THR A 112 -47.66 9.72 -17.79
CA THR A 112 -48.97 10.02 -17.22
C THR A 112 -48.94 11.35 -16.48
N GLY A 113 -49.64 12.36 -17.01
CA GLY A 113 -49.81 13.68 -16.37
C GLY A 113 -48.93 14.80 -16.93
N LEU A 114 -48.13 14.55 -17.96
CA LEU A 114 -47.29 15.56 -18.62
C LEU A 114 -47.98 16.20 -19.82
N GLU A 115 -47.63 17.44 -20.13
CA GLU A 115 -48.04 18.16 -21.34
C GLU A 115 -47.46 17.46 -22.60
N PRO A 116 -48.12 17.52 -23.78
CA PRO A 116 -47.63 16.86 -25.00
C PRO A 116 -46.15 17.11 -25.36
N ALA A 117 -45.61 18.31 -25.11
CA ALA A 117 -44.19 18.60 -25.32
C ALA A 117 -43.28 17.76 -24.41
N ASP A 118 -43.66 17.62 -23.14
CA ASP A 118 -42.91 16.86 -22.15
C ASP A 118 -43.02 15.34 -22.38
N GLN A 119 -44.15 14.87 -22.92
CA GLN A 119 -44.31 13.48 -23.33
C GLN A 119 -43.34 13.09 -24.46
N GLU A 120 -43.10 13.99 -25.41
CA GLU A 120 -42.12 13.82 -26.48
C GLU A 120 -40.68 13.75 -25.94
N ILE A 121 -40.36 14.57 -24.92
CA ILE A 121 -39.06 14.52 -24.25
C ILE A 121 -38.85 13.15 -23.59
N VAL A 122 -39.87 12.61 -22.91
CA VAL A 122 -39.79 11.27 -22.30
C VAL A 122 -39.57 10.18 -23.35
N ASP A 123 -40.21 10.29 -24.52
CA ASP A 123 -39.98 9.36 -25.64
C ASP A 123 -38.57 9.47 -26.21
N ARG A 124 -38.05 10.68 -26.36
CA ARG A 124 -36.68 10.91 -26.81
C ARG A 124 -35.66 10.34 -25.83
N LEU A 125 -35.89 10.52 -24.53
CA LEU A 125 -35.03 9.95 -23.48
C LEU A 125 -35.09 8.42 -23.46
N ARG A 126 -36.27 7.84 -23.67
CA ARG A 126 -36.42 6.39 -23.82
C ARG A 126 -35.60 5.88 -25.00
N LYS A 127 -35.71 6.55 -26.16
CA LYS A 127 -34.97 6.20 -27.37
C LYS A 127 -33.46 6.28 -27.18
N LEU A 128 -32.96 7.38 -26.60
CA LEU A 128 -31.52 7.55 -26.31
C LEU A 128 -31.00 6.47 -25.34
N LYS A 129 -31.77 6.13 -24.30
CA LYS A 129 -31.36 5.08 -23.36
C LYS A 129 -31.36 3.70 -24.01
N ASP A 130 -32.32 3.43 -24.89
CA ASP A 130 -32.37 2.17 -25.63
C ASP A 130 -31.20 2.10 -26.65
N GLU A 131 -30.79 3.23 -27.24
CA GLU A 131 -29.60 3.36 -28.10
C GLU A 131 -28.29 3.15 -27.31
N ASP A 132 -28.11 3.79 -26.15
CA ASP A 132 -26.95 3.59 -25.26
C ASP A 132 -26.82 2.14 -24.77
N LYS A 133 -27.98 1.49 -24.53
CA LYS A 133 -28.03 0.09 -24.12
C LYS A 133 -27.71 -0.88 -25.26
N GLN A 134 -27.83 -0.43 -26.51
CA GLN A 134 -27.47 -1.19 -27.71
C GLN A 134 -26.00 -1.10 -28.06
N VAL A 135 -25.19 -0.28 -27.38
CA VAL A 135 -23.73 -0.37 -27.50
C VAL A 135 -23.27 -1.55 -26.64
N PRO A 136 -22.96 -2.73 -27.22
CA PRO A 136 -22.40 -3.82 -26.44
C PRO A 136 -21.10 -3.34 -25.80
N ALA A 137 -20.87 -3.74 -24.55
CA ALA A 137 -19.60 -3.49 -23.90
C ALA A 137 -18.47 -4.01 -24.81
N PRO A 138 -17.42 -3.21 -25.09
CA PRO A 138 -16.33 -3.62 -25.95
C PRO A 138 -15.76 -4.96 -25.49
N SER A 139 -15.42 -5.83 -26.43
CA SER A 139 -14.85 -7.13 -26.08
C SER A 139 -13.49 -6.94 -25.40
N VAL A 140 -13.07 -7.90 -24.58
CA VAL A 140 -11.76 -7.84 -23.93
C VAL A 140 -10.62 -7.76 -24.95
N GLU A 141 -10.81 -8.35 -26.13
CA GLU A 141 -9.86 -8.31 -27.25
C GLU A 141 -9.80 -6.92 -27.88
N GLU A 142 -10.95 -6.28 -28.10
CA GLU A 142 -11.03 -4.91 -28.59
C GLU A 142 -10.40 -3.92 -27.60
N ILE A 143 -10.66 -4.11 -26.30
CA ILE A 143 -10.04 -3.32 -25.24
C ILE A 143 -8.51 -3.49 -25.29
N ARG A 144 -8.01 -4.72 -25.41
CA ARG A 144 -6.56 -4.98 -25.51
C ARG A 144 -5.95 -4.31 -26.75
N HIS A 145 -6.61 -4.43 -27.89
CA HIS A 145 -6.15 -3.82 -29.14
C HIS A 145 -6.08 -2.28 -29.03
N ARG A 146 -7.12 -1.64 -28.48
CA ARG A 146 -7.12 -0.20 -28.23
C ARG A 146 -6.02 0.23 -27.26
N LEU A 147 -5.79 -0.56 -26.20
CA LEU A 147 -4.71 -0.29 -25.24
C LEU A 147 -3.31 -0.47 -25.84
N ALA A 148 -3.13 -1.41 -26.76
CA ALA A 148 -1.85 -1.61 -27.45
C ALA A 148 -1.53 -0.41 -28.35
N LEU A 149 -2.50 0.06 -29.15
CA LEU A 149 -2.36 1.27 -29.98
C LEU A 149 -2.04 2.51 -29.13
N LEU A 150 -2.71 2.68 -27.99
CA LEU A 150 -2.45 3.82 -27.09
C LEU A 150 -1.07 3.77 -26.41
N LYS A 151 -0.46 2.58 -26.33
CA LYS A 151 0.87 2.36 -25.74
C LYS A 151 1.97 2.28 -26.80
N ASP A 152 1.65 2.56 -28.07
CA ASP A 152 2.55 2.37 -29.22
C ASP A 152 3.13 0.95 -29.28
N GLN A 153 2.35 -0.04 -28.86
CA GLN A 153 2.68 -1.47 -28.90
C GLN A 153 1.90 -2.15 -30.04
N ASP A 154 2.52 -3.14 -30.68
CA ASP A 154 1.88 -3.90 -31.75
C ASP A 154 0.61 -4.61 -31.25
N PRO A 155 -0.57 -4.36 -31.85
CA PRO A 155 -1.85 -4.92 -31.37
C PRO A 155 -1.97 -6.44 -31.58
N ASP A 156 -1.24 -6.98 -32.56
CA ASP A 156 -1.21 -8.42 -32.87
C ASP A 156 -0.22 -9.20 -31.99
N LYS A 157 0.62 -8.49 -31.22
CA LYS A 157 1.59 -9.12 -30.34
C LYS A 157 0.88 -9.53 -29.05
N VAL A 158 0.56 -10.81 -28.94
CA VAL A 158 0.01 -11.38 -27.70
C VAL A 158 0.96 -11.02 -26.56
N PRO A 159 0.48 -10.38 -25.48
CA PRO A 159 1.36 -10.06 -24.35
C PRO A 159 1.90 -11.38 -23.82
N GLU A 160 3.21 -11.58 -23.95
CA GLU A 160 3.86 -12.68 -23.27
C GLU A 160 3.48 -12.56 -21.79
N LYS A 161 2.93 -13.64 -21.23
CA LYS A 161 2.70 -13.72 -19.79
C LYS A 161 4.08 -13.78 -19.14
N GLY A 162 4.69 -12.60 -18.97
CA GLY A 162 5.95 -12.44 -18.30
C GLY A 162 5.81 -13.02 -16.91
N ASN A 163 6.65 -14.01 -16.59
CA ASN A 163 6.72 -14.53 -15.24
C ASN A 163 7.25 -13.40 -14.34
N ILE A 164 6.35 -12.82 -13.54
CA ILE A 164 6.65 -11.72 -12.60
C ILE A 164 7.66 -12.15 -11.53
N TYR A 165 7.90 -13.46 -11.38
CA TYR A 165 8.87 -14.06 -10.46
C TYR A 165 10.22 -14.40 -11.11
N LYS A 166 10.57 -13.83 -12.27
CA LYS A 166 11.94 -13.96 -12.79
C LYS A 166 12.89 -13.10 -11.95
N GLU A 167 13.88 -13.73 -11.35
CA GLU A 167 14.99 -13.03 -10.70
C GLU A 167 15.75 -12.18 -11.73
N ASP A 168 16.10 -10.96 -11.34
CA ASP A 168 16.83 -10.02 -12.19
C ASP A 168 18.27 -10.50 -12.36
N THR A 169 18.57 -11.01 -13.56
CA THR A 169 19.89 -11.53 -13.92
C THR A 169 20.88 -10.44 -14.36
N ARG A 170 20.44 -9.17 -14.40
CA ARG A 170 21.33 -8.05 -14.74
C ARG A 170 22.38 -7.85 -13.65
N SER A 171 23.57 -7.44 -14.07
CA SER A 171 24.64 -7.01 -13.16
C SER A 171 24.19 -5.79 -12.35
N ASP A 172 24.71 -5.62 -11.14
CA ASP A 172 24.39 -4.45 -10.30
C ASP A 172 24.75 -3.13 -10.99
N GLN A 173 25.81 -3.11 -11.80
CA GLN A 173 26.17 -1.94 -12.61
C GLN A 173 25.13 -1.63 -13.71
N GLN A 174 24.50 -2.67 -14.27
CA GLN A 174 23.44 -2.47 -15.26
C GLN A 174 22.18 -1.94 -14.59
N LYS A 175 21.85 -2.45 -13.39
CA LYS A 175 20.72 -1.95 -12.60
C LYS A 175 20.87 -0.48 -12.24
N THR A 176 22.07 -0.04 -11.85
CA THR A 176 22.35 1.37 -11.53
C THR A 176 22.25 2.25 -12.77
N ASN A 177 22.84 1.84 -13.89
CA ASN A 177 22.74 2.58 -15.15
C ASN A 177 21.28 2.72 -15.63
N ASP A 178 20.49 1.65 -15.53
CA ASP A 178 19.08 1.67 -15.91
C ASP A 178 18.28 2.62 -15.00
N LEU A 179 18.52 2.58 -13.69
CA LEU A 179 17.91 3.52 -12.74
C LEU A 179 18.27 4.98 -13.03
N ILE A 180 19.55 5.25 -13.37
CA ILE A 180 20.01 6.58 -13.76
C ILE A 180 19.30 7.03 -15.04
N SER A 181 19.17 6.15 -16.03
CA SER A 181 18.50 6.47 -17.29
C SER A 181 17.02 6.79 -17.10
N GLU A 182 16.31 6.04 -16.24
CA GLU A 182 14.93 6.32 -15.86
C GLU A 182 14.82 7.73 -15.25
N TYR A 183 15.69 8.06 -14.28
CA TYR A 183 15.68 9.38 -13.64
C TYR A 183 15.93 10.50 -14.65
N LEU A 184 16.89 10.33 -15.56
CA LEU A 184 17.17 11.31 -16.62
C LEU A 184 15.98 11.49 -17.56
N ASP A 185 15.27 10.42 -17.91
CA ASP A 185 14.09 10.51 -18.77
C ASP A 185 12.92 11.20 -18.06
N THR A 186 12.72 10.96 -16.76
CA THR A 186 11.74 11.74 -15.98
C THR A 186 12.08 13.23 -15.95
N LEU A 187 13.36 13.58 -15.79
CA LEU A 187 13.81 14.97 -15.83
C LEU A 187 13.58 15.60 -17.22
N LYS A 188 13.87 14.89 -18.31
CA LYS A 188 13.58 15.35 -19.68
C LYS A 188 12.09 15.61 -19.90
N LEU A 189 11.23 14.74 -19.40
CA LEU A 189 9.77 14.92 -19.47
C LEU A 189 9.30 16.11 -18.63
N SER A 190 9.87 16.31 -17.44
CA SER A 190 9.55 17.46 -16.59
C SER A 190 10.09 18.78 -17.12
N ALA A 191 11.21 18.77 -17.86
CA ALA A 191 11.85 19.97 -18.36
C ALA A 191 11.12 20.57 -19.58
N GLY A 192 10.40 19.76 -20.35
CA GLY A 192 9.85 20.16 -21.65
C GLY A 192 8.41 20.69 -21.65
N LYS A 193 7.70 20.68 -20.52
CA LYS A 193 6.29 21.09 -20.49
C LYS A 193 6.01 21.91 -19.24
N ASP A 194 6.38 23.19 -19.30
CA ASP A 194 5.74 24.16 -18.44
C ASP A 194 4.26 24.26 -18.87
N PRO A 195 3.30 23.79 -18.04
CA PRO A 195 1.88 23.80 -18.40
C PRO A 195 1.35 25.21 -18.69
N TYR A 196 2.07 26.26 -18.28
CA TYR A 196 1.70 27.64 -18.51
C TYR A 196 2.25 28.21 -19.82
N GLN A 197 3.27 27.61 -20.45
CA GLN A 197 3.85 28.13 -21.70
C GLN A 197 2.87 28.06 -22.88
N GLU A 198 2.14 26.95 -23.02
CA GLU A 198 1.14 26.80 -24.08
C GLU A 198 -0.04 27.77 -23.88
N ILE A 199 -0.46 27.95 -22.63
CA ILE A 199 -1.53 28.87 -22.25
C ILE A 199 -1.08 30.32 -22.49
N GLN A 200 0.15 30.66 -22.13
CA GLN A 200 0.73 31.98 -22.32
C GLN A 200 0.86 32.32 -23.81
N ALA A 201 1.38 31.41 -24.62
CA ALA A 201 1.46 31.58 -26.08
C ALA A 201 0.07 31.79 -26.70
N ARG A 202 -0.94 31.05 -26.22
CA ARG A 202 -2.33 31.22 -26.64
C ARG A 202 -2.93 32.56 -26.21
N LEU A 203 -2.59 33.05 -25.02
CA LEU A 203 -3.01 34.37 -24.53
C LEU A 203 -2.35 35.50 -25.31
N ASP A 204 -1.08 35.37 -25.64
CA ASP A 204 -0.34 36.37 -26.41
C ASP A 204 -0.88 36.48 -27.85
N HIS A 205 -1.21 35.35 -28.47
CA HIS A 205 -1.92 35.31 -29.76
C HIS A 205 -3.33 35.93 -29.68
N LEU A 206 -4.03 35.82 -28.54
CA LEU A 206 -5.34 36.45 -28.36
C LEU A 206 -5.25 37.96 -28.08
N ARG A 207 -4.09 38.43 -27.61
CA ARG A 207 -3.81 39.82 -27.27
C ARG A 207 -3.15 40.60 -28.42
N ASP A 208 -2.97 39.96 -29.59
CA ASP A 208 -2.22 40.50 -30.73
C ASP A 208 -0.83 41.04 -30.35
N ILE A 209 -0.19 40.41 -29.36
CA ILE A 209 1.17 40.76 -28.93
C ILE A 209 2.14 39.95 -29.80
N ASP A 210 2.75 40.60 -30.79
CA ASP A 210 3.85 40.02 -31.54
C ASP A 210 5.01 39.66 -30.58
N PRO A 211 5.44 38.38 -30.51
CA PRO A 211 6.51 37.93 -29.60
C PRO A 211 7.88 38.57 -29.92
N SER A 212 8.01 39.28 -31.05
CA SER A 212 9.21 40.01 -31.43
C SER A 212 9.29 41.44 -30.87
N LYS A 213 8.24 41.96 -30.20
CA LYS A 213 8.18 43.38 -29.79
C LYS A 213 7.84 43.63 -28.32
N SER A 214 7.63 42.60 -27.49
CA SER A 214 7.41 42.77 -26.05
C SER A 214 8.73 42.79 -25.27
N THR A 215 9.42 43.94 -25.30
CA THR A 215 10.33 44.30 -24.20
C THR A 215 9.50 44.70 -22.98
N VAL A 216 8.88 43.72 -22.32
CA VAL A 216 8.43 43.90 -20.93
C VAL A 216 9.57 43.43 -20.07
N LYS A 217 10.33 44.38 -19.54
CA LYS A 217 11.24 44.13 -18.42
C LYS A 217 10.37 43.74 -17.23
N HIS A 218 10.22 42.45 -17.00
CA HIS A 218 9.92 41.97 -15.65
C HIS A 218 11.22 42.13 -14.86
N ASP A 219 11.27 43.19 -14.07
CA ASP A 219 12.24 43.37 -13.00
C ASP A 219 11.81 42.44 -11.86
N ASP A 220 12.14 41.15 -12.00
CA ASP A 220 12.04 40.17 -10.93
C ASP A 220 13.42 39.55 -10.73
N SER A 221 14.13 40.14 -9.78
CA SER A 221 15.10 39.48 -8.90
C SER A 221 16.09 38.53 -9.58
N ASP A 222 17.22 39.07 -10.02
CA ASP A 222 18.48 38.34 -10.01
C ASP A 222 18.69 37.69 -8.63
N ASP A 223 18.54 36.37 -8.47
CA ASP A 223 19.43 35.64 -7.55
C ASP A 223 19.55 34.12 -7.78
N GLU A 224 18.48 33.33 -7.93
CA GLU A 224 18.64 31.86 -7.83
C GLU A 224 19.32 31.20 -9.05
N ASP A 225 18.91 31.53 -10.27
CA ASP A 225 19.45 30.92 -11.49
C ASP A 225 20.87 31.40 -11.83
N THR A 226 21.26 32.58 -11.36
CA THR A 226 22.61 33.09 -11.55
C THR A 226 23.56 32.54 -10.48
N VAL A 227 23.07 32.35 -9.24
CA VAL A 227 23.81 31.68 -8.15
C VAL A 227 24.07 30.21 -8.49
N THR A 228 23.07 29.47 -8.99
CA THR A 228 23.26 28.07 -9.41
C THR A 228 24.29 27.95 -10.54
N LYS A 229 24.23 28.82 -11.56
CA LYS A 229 25.23 28.86 -12.64
C LYS A 229 26.63 29.18 -12.13
N LYS A 230 26.76 30.10 -11.16
CA LYS A 230 28.06 30.41 -10.51
C LYS A 230 28.58 29.23 -9.70
N LEU A 231 27.71 28.53 -8.96
CA LEU A 231 28.06 27.37 -8.15
C LEU A 231 28.52 26.19 -9.01
N ILE A 232 27.81 25.89 -10.11
CA ILE A 232 28.20 24.85 -11.07
C ILE A 232 29.56 25.18 -11.71
N LYS A 233 29.77 26.44 -12.10
CA LYS A 233 31.05 26.87 -12.67
C LYS A 233 32.21 26.72 -11.68
N LYS A 234 31.96 27.01 -10.40
CA LYS A 234 32.94 26.82 -9.32
C LYS A 234 33.29 25.33 -9.14
N ALA A 235 32.28 24.46 -9.05
CA ALA A 235 32.49 23.01 -8.90
C ALA A 235 33.25 22.40 -10.10
N LEU A 236 32.92 22.82 -11.34
CA LEU A 236 33.64 22.36 -12.52
C LEU A 236 35.10 22.84 -12.55
N SER A 237 35.36 24.07 -12.10
CA SER A 237 36.74 24.55 -11.99
C SER A 237 37.53 23.82 -10.90
N GLU A 238 36.86 23.45 -9.81
CA GLU A 238 37.46 22.71 -8.69
C GLU A 238 37.83 21.28 -9.11
N ALA A 239 36.94 20.56 -9.80
CA ALA A 239 37.24 19.23 -10.34
C ALA A 239 38.40 19.22 -11.35
N VAL A 240 38.55 20.29 -12.15
CA VAL A 240 39.69 20.44 -13.08
C VAL A 240 40.99 20.72 -12.34
N ILE A 241 40.94 21.44 -11.22
CA ILE A 241 42.10 21.70 -10.37
C ILE A 241 42.47 20.39 -9.65
N GLU A 242 41.51 19.71 -9.02
CA GLU A 242 41.70 18.41 -8.36
C GLU A 242 42.31 17.39 -9.32
N ALA A 243 41.78 17.23 -10.54
CA ALA A 243 42.35 16.34 -11.55
C ALA A 243 43.78 16.75 -12.01
N LYS A 244 44.15 18.03 -11.91
CA LYS A 244 45.51 18.50 -12.22
C LYS A 244 46.49 18.32 -11.05
N TYR A 245 45.99 18.26 -9.82
CA TYR A 245 46.80 18.12 -8.60
C TYR A 245 46.70 16.71 -7.99
N GLN A 246 45.90 15.82 -8.56
CA GLN A 246 45.84 14.39 -8.23
C GLN A 246 47.19 13.67 -8.46
N ASP A 247 48.06 14.24 -9.32
CA ASP A 247 49.37 13.67 -9.68
C ASP A 247 50.53 14.20 -8.80
N VAL A 248 50.27 14.86 -7.67
CA VAL A 248 51.31 15.34 -6.74
C VAL A 248 51.40 14.50 -5.45
N ASP A 249 50.82 13.29 -5.45
CA ASP A 249 50.94 12.30 -4.36
C ASP A 249 52.33 11.62 -4.27
N GLU A 250 53.34 12.12 -4.99
CA GLU A 250 54.71 11.61 -4.93
C GLU A 250 55.68 12.71 -4.45
N LEU A 251 55.53 13.15 -3.19
CA LEU A 251 56.59 13.83 -2.45
C LEU A 251 56.60 13.41 -0.97
N GLU A 252 57.59 12.56 -0.70
CA GLU A 252 58.42 12.44 0.52
C GLU A 252 57.72 12.33 1.88
N ASP A 253 57.90 11.16 2.50
CA ASP A 253 57.74 10.89 3.92
C ASP A 253 58.49 11.94 4.78
N MET A 254 57.83 13.05 5.10
CA MET A 254 58.18 13.81 6.29
C MET A 254 57.51 13.12 7.48
N GLU A 255 58.32 12.65 8.41
CA GLU A 255 57.90 12.26 9.76
C GLU A 255 57.18 13.43 10.42
N ILE A 256 55.84 13.39 10.37
CA ILE A 256 54.95 14.27 11.13
C ILE A 256 54.36 13.38 12.21
N GLU A 257 54.78 13.60 13.46
CA GLU A 257 54.11 13.06 14.63
C GLU A 257 52.61 13.31 14.50
N ALA A 258 51.81 12.25 14.68
CA ALA A 258 50.36 12.28 14.51
C ALA A 258 49.73 13.42 15.34
N VAL A 259 49.36 14.52 14.68
CA VAL A 259 48.48 15.52 15.25
C VAL A 259 47.06 14.95 15.18
N GLN A 260 46.67 14.31 16.28
CA GLN A 260 45.30 13.97 16.62
C GLN A 260 44.42 15.23 16.50
N GLY A 261 43.48 15.21 15.56
CA GLY A 261 42.29 16.06 15.60
C GLY A 261 41.34 15.59 16.69
N SER A 262 41.63 15.99 17.92
CA SER A 262 40.74 16.22 19.07
C SER A 262 39.34 15.57 19.07
N CYS A 263 39.28 14.30 19.43
CA CYS A 263 38.33 13.82 20.43
C CYS A 263 39.09 12.85 21.36
N ASP A 264 39.92 13.46 22.21
CA ASP A 264 40.51 12.94 23.45
C ASP A 264 40.70 11.41 23.57
N GLU A 265 41.84 10.91 23.11
CA GLU A 265 42.29 9.51 23.33
C GLU A 265 42.64 9.19 24.81
N ASP A 266 42.26 10.06 25.77
CA ASP A 266 42.45 9.87 27.21
C ASP A 266 41.16 10.05 28.03
N GLU A 267 39.98 10.08 27.40
CA GLU A 267 38.73 10.15 28.17
C GLU A 267 38.46 8.81 28.87
N ALA A 268 38.84 8.75 30.15
CA ALA A 268 38.64 7.57 30.97
C ALA A 268 37.16 7.15 30.92
N PRO A 269 36.86 5.85 30.75
CA PRO A 269 35.48 5.38 30.70
C PRO A 269 34.73 5.90 31.92
N SER A 270 33.59 6.55 31.70
CA SER A 270 32.78 7.23 32.70
C SER A 270 31.33 6.74 32.66
N CYS A 271 30.59 7.00 33.74
CA CYS A 271 29.17 6.70 33.84
C CYS A 271 28.37 7.62 32.91
N VAL A 272 27.52 7.05 32.06
CA VAL A 272 26.66 7.79 31.11
C VAL A 272 25.71 8.80 31.80
N MET A 273 25.45 8.61 33.10
CA MET A 273 24.50 9.42 33.86
C MET A 273 25.14 10.50 34.74
N CYS A 274 26.39 10.32 35.17
CA CYS A 274 26.99 11.18 36.21
C CYS A 274 28.50 11.41 36.07
N GLU A 275 29.10 11.04 34.93
CA GLU A 275 30.54 11.25 34.62
C GLU A 275 31.52 10.57 35.60
N GLU A 276 31.03 9.77 36.56
CA GLU A 276 31.87 9.03 37.49
C GLU A 276 32.69 7.94 36.79
N THR A 277 34.00 7.92 37.01
CA THR A 277 34.93 6.94 36.40
C THR A 277 35.27 5.76 37.33
N LYS A 278 34.67 5.72 38.53
CA LYS A 278 34.97 4.70 39.55
C LYS A 278 33.95 3.57 39.53
N GLN A 279 34.44 2.34 39.59
CA GLN A 279 33.64 1.12 39.76
C GLN A 279 32.50 0.97 38.73
N LEU A 280 32.82 1.16 37.45
CA LEU A 280 31.85 1.06 36.38
C LEU A 280 31.33 -0.37 36.17
N LEU A 281 30.02 -0.44 35.94
CA LEU A 281 29.26 -1.64 35.62
C LEU A 281 28.80 -1.54 34.17
N VAL A 282 29.05 -2.59 33.39
CA VAL A 282 28.57 -2.71 32.01
C VAL A 282 27.21 -3.40 32.04
N CYS A 283 26.18 -2.78 31.46
CA CYS A 283 24.85 -3.37 31.34
C CYS A 283 24.68 -4.09 29.99
N SER A 284 24.62 -5.42 29.98
CA SER A 284 24.43 -6.20 28.74
C SER A 284 23.03 -6.06 28.13
N GLY A 285 22.06 -5.50 28.88
CA GLY A 285 20.71 -5.21 28.38
C GLY A 285 20.57 -3.83 27.73
N CYS A 286 21.52 -2.92 27.98
CA CYS A 286 21.57 -1.55 27.44
C CYS A 286 22.82 -1.41 26.57
N ASN A 287 22.97 -2.24 25.54
CA ASN A 287 24.06 -2.15 24.56
C ASN A 287 25.50 -2.02 25.13
N ASN A 288 25.76 -2.57 26.31
CA ASN A 288 27.02 -2.44 27.05
C ASN A 288 27.36 -1.02 27.54
N ASP A 289 26.34 -0.22 27.82
CA ASP A 289 26.49 1.10 28.44
C ASP A 289 27.09 1.00 29.86
N LEU A 290 27.88 2.01 30.22
CA LEU A 290 28.63 2.10 31.48
C LEU A 290 27.84 2.91 32.52
N TYR A 291 27.61 2.31 33.69
CA TYR A 291 26.93 2.95 34.81
C TYR A 291 27.74 2.80 36.10
N CYS A 292 27.67 3.78 37.01
CA CYS A 292 28.09 3.60 38.39
C CYS A 292 27.00 2.82 39.17
N PRO A 293 27.32 2.21 40.33
CA PRO A 293 26.36 1.40 41.08
C PRO A 293 25.08 2.16 41.48
N ALA A 294 25.20 3.43 41.86
CA ALA A 294 24.06 4.26 42.23
C ALA A 294 23.15 4.55 41.03
N CYS A 295 23.71 5.02 39.91
CA CYS A 295 22.93 5.28 38.70
C CYS A 295 22.34 4.01 38.08
N PHE A 296 23.01 2.86 38.23
CA PHE A 296 22.45 1.59 37.79
C PHE A 296 21.21 1.23 38.61
N GLU A 297 21.28 1.25 39.94
CA GLU A 297 20.16 0.90 40.82
C GLU A 297 18.98 1.86 40.68
N GLU A 298 19.23 3.16 40.55
CA GLU A 298 18.18 4.18 40.38
C GLU A 298 17.45 4.07 39.02
N ASN A 299 18.19 3.79 37.94
CA ASN A 299 17.61 3.73 36.60
C ASN A 299 17.14 2.32 36.19
N HIS A 300 17.55 1.28 36.92
CA HIS A 300 17.22 -0.11 36.61
C HIS A 300 16.41 -0.81 37.72
N ALA A 301 15.67 -0.07 38.55
CA ALA A 301 14.93 -0.63 39.67
C ALA A 301 13.68 -1.47 39.28
N ASP A 302 13.61 -2.64 39.93
CA ASP A 302 12.50 -3.53 40.25
C ASP A 302 11.64 -4.24 39.19
N PHE A 303 11.43 -3.75 37.96
CA PHE A 303 10.50 -4.45 37.04
C PHE A 303 11.16 -5.19 35.87
N GLU A 304 12.40 -4.83 35.49
CA GLU A 304 13.08 -5.45 34.33
C GLU A 304 14.54 -5.90 34.58
N LEU A 305 15.02 -5.89 35.84
CA LEU A 305 16.36 -6.35 36.24
C LEU A 305 16.75 -7.74 35.71
N HIS A 306 15.78 -8.63 35.49
CA HIS A 306 16.04 -9.95 34.92
C HIS A 306 16.60 -9.93 33.48
N LYS A 307 16.38 -8.85 32.73
CA LYS A 307 16.88 -8.68 31.35
C LYS A 307 18.21 -7.90 31.28
N HIS A 308 18.53 -7.13 32.31
CA HIS A 308 19.71 -6.27 32.37
C HIS A 308 20.79 -6.88 33.28
N LYS A 309 21.56 -7.81 32.72
CA LYS A 309 22.70 -8.42 33.44
C LYS A 309 23.87 -7.43 33.48
N ILE A 310 24.48 -7.29 34.66
CA ILE A 310 25.66 -6.44 34.87
C ILE A 310 26.96 -7.24 34.96
N VAL A 311 28.03 -6.67 34.40
CA VAL A 311 29.40 -7.18 34.51
C VAL A 311 30.31 -6.04 35.00
N PRO A 312 31.11 -6.24 36.08
CA PRO A 312 32.04 -5.22 36.54
C PRO A 312 33.19 -5.03 35.56
N LEU A 313 33.47 -3.78 35.17
CA LEU A 313 34.59 -3.44 34.30
C LEU A 313 35.91 -3.54 35.11
N LYS A 314 36.79 -4.47 34.72
CA LYS A 314 38.15 -4.56 35.26
C LYS A 314 39.05 -3.61 34.47
N LEU A 315 39.30 -2.42 35.00
CA LEU A 315 40.34 -1.54 34.47
C LEU A 315 41.70 -2.18 34.74
N SER A 316 42.39 -2.62 33.70
CA SER A 316 43.80 -3.02 33.79
C SER A 316 44.63 -1.77 34.06
N LYS A 317 45.23 -1.69 35.25
CA LYS A 317 46.21 -0.64 35.55
C LYS A 317 47.37 -0.77 34.56
N LYS A 318 47.59 0.25 33.72
CA LYS A 318 48.88 0.40 33.01
C LYS A 318 49.98 0.50 34.10
N PRO A 319 51.11 -0.22 33.98
CA PRO A 319 52.20 -0.12 34.93
C PRO A 319 52.79 1.29 34.88
N THR A 320 52.79 1.98 36.01
CA THR A 320 53.53 3.22 36.21
C THR A 320 55.03 2.90 36.13
N MET A 321 55.69 3.40 35.10
CA MET A 321 57.16 3.46 35.04
C MET A 321 57.61 4.61 35.95
N ASP A 322 58.42 4.28 36.96
CA ASP A 322 59.22 5.22 37.78
C ASP A 322 60.34 5.85 36.95
#